data_AF-A0A2V5YBC1-F1
#
_entry.id   AF-A0A2V5YBC1-F1
#
_cell.length_a   1.000
_cell.length_b   1.000
_cell.length_c   1.000
_cell.angle_alpha   90.00
_cell.angle_beta   90.00
_cell.angle_gamma   90.00
#
_symmetry.space_group_name_H-M   'P 1'
#
loop_
_entity.id
_entity.type
_entity.pdbx_description
1 polymer ?
#
loop_
_entity_poly.entity_id
_entity_poly.type
_entity_poly.pdbx_seq_one_letter_code
_entity_poly.pdbx_strand_id
1 'polypeptide(L)' 'MINVTDNAVRQLQSLLPALGENAQKGLRVQVAKGGCSGLHYEMTLDEKKEGDAV' A
#
# COMPACT_ATOMS: atom_id res chain seq x y z
N MET A 1 13.23 5.30 -1.99
CA MET A 1 12.17 6.26 -2.35
C MET A 1 11.35 5.65 -3.47
N ILE A 2 10.03 5.55 -3.31
CA ILE A 2 9.12 4.93 -4.28
C ILE A 2 8.31 6.04 -4.93
N ASN A 3 8.14 5.98 -6.25
CA ASN A 3 7.27 6.91 -6.99
C ASN A 3 5.94 6.22 -7.30
N VAL A 4 4.85 6.93 -7.04
CA VAL A 4 3.48 6.50 -7.36
C VAL A 4 2.92 7.44 -8.41
N THR A 5 2.32 6.90 -9.47
CA THR A 5 1.75 7.73 -10.54
C THR A 5 0.48 8.43 -10.07
N ASP A 6 0.16 9.58 -10.67
CA ASP A 6 -1.06 10.33 -10.34
C ASP A 6 -2.33 9.49 -10.49
N ASN A 7 -2.37 8.59 -11.48
CA ASN A 7 -3.51 7.70 -11.68
C ASN A 7 -3.66 6.69 -10.54
N ALA A 8 -2.55 6.14 -10.05
CA ALA A 8 -2.58 5.24 -8.89
C ALA A 8 -2.99 6.01 -7.61
N VAL A 9 -2.53 7.24 -7.43
CA VAL A 9 -2.98 8.10 -6.31
C VAL A 9 -4.49 8.32 -6.35
N ARG A 10 -5.05 8.68 -7.51
CA ARG A 10 -6.51 8.85 -7.68
C ARG A 10 -7.28 7.57 -7.36
N GLN A 11 -6.77 6.42 -7.80
CA GLN A 11 -7.39 5.13 -7.49
C GLN A 11 -7.36 4.81 -6.00
N LEU A 12 -6.26 5.08 -5.31
CA LEU A 12 -6.18 4.85 -3.86
C LEU A 12 -7.15 5.77 -3.09
N GLN A 13 -7.25 7.03 -3.51
CA GLN A 13 -8.20 7.99 -2.94
C GLN A 13 -9.67 7.57 -3.14
N SER A 14 -10.01 6.84 -4.21
CA SER A 14 -11.37 6.33 -4.40
C SER A 14 -11.68 5.10 -3.53
N LEU A 15 -10.66 4.32 -3.16
CA LEU A 15 -10.79 3.11 -2.34
C LEU A 15 -10.85 3.40 -0.83
N LEU A 16 -10.12 4.42 -0.34
CA LEU A 16 -10.02 4.72 1.09
C LEU A 16 -11.36 5.07 1.79
N PRO A 17 -12.26 5.89 1.20
CA PRO A 17 -13.55 6.21 1.83
C PRO A 17 -14.49 5.01 1.97
N ALA A 18 -14.39 4.04 1.04
CA ALA A 18 -15.25 2.85 1.02
C ALA A 18 -14.98 1.87 2.19
N LEU A 19 -13.88 2.07 2.92
CA LEU A 19 -13.44 1.14 3.95
C LEU A 19 -13.95 1.47 5.36
N GLY A 20 -14.60 2.63 5.60
CA GLY A 20 -15.20 3.04 6.88
C GLY A 20 -14.20 3.27 8.04
N GLU A 21 -14.20 4.45 8.66
CA GLU A 21 -13.35 4.82 9.82
C GLU A 21 -11.82 4.64 9.66
N ASN A 22 -11.27 4.83 8.45
CA ASN A 22 -9.84 4.67 8.17
C ASN A 22 -9.08 6.00 8.02
N ALA A 23 -9.19 6.90 8.99
CA ALA A 23 -8.48 8.17 8.93
C ALA A 23 -6.94 8.01 8.90
N GLN A 24 -6.41 6.81 9.15
CA GLN A 24 -4.97 6.54 9.28
C GLN A 24 -4.43 5.44 8.34
N LYS A 25 -5.25 4.89 7.44
CA LYS A 25 -4.76 3.90 6.45
C LYS A 25 -4.20 4.57 5.22
N GLY A 26 -3.14 3.98 4.67
CA GLY A 26 -2.52 4.39 3.41
C GLY A 26 -2.07 3.19 2.58
N LEU A 27 -1.46 3.46 1.43
CA LEU A 27 -0.80 2.41 0.65
C LEU A 27 0.43 1.93 1.42
N ARG A 28 0.44 0.65 1.79
CA ARG A 28 1.60 -0.02 2.36
C ARG A 28 2.16 -1.02 1.34
N VAL A 29 3.46 -0.93 1.08
CA VAL A 29 4.17 -1.80 0.14
C VAL A 29 5.17 -2.63 0.92
N GLN A 30 5.13 -3.94 0.74
CA GLN A 30 6.08 -4.87 1.35
C GLN A 30 6.59 -5.88 0.34
N VAL A 31 7.74 -6.49 0.63
CA VAL A 31 8.26 -7.60 -0.16
C VAL A 31 7.81 -8.89 0.51
N ALA A 32 7.07 -9.72 -0.23
CA ALA A 32 6.60 -11.01 0.22
C ALA A 32 7.34 -12.14 -0.52
N LYS A 33 7.44 -13.29 0.13
CA LYS A 33 7.92 -14.52 -0.53
C LYS A 33 6.92 -14.91 -1.60
N GLY A 34 7.38 -15.02 -2.83
CA GLY A 34 6.67 -15.69 -3.91
C GLY A 34 6.92 -17.21 -3.88
N GLY A 35 6.35 -17.89 -4.88
CA GLY A 35 6.62 -19.31 -5.13
C GLY A 35 8.00 -19.53 -5.76
N CYS A 36 8.10 -20.44 -6.72
CA CYS A 36 9.36 -20.77 -7.40
C CYS A 36 10.07 -19.56 -8.07
N SER A 37 9.36 -18.45 -8.24
CA SER A 37 9.83 -17.23 -8.92
C SER A 37 10.52 -16.20 -8.00
N GLY A 38 10.65 -16.46 -6.69
CA GLY A 38 11.41 -15.60 -5.78
C GLY A 38 10.56 -14.65 -4.94
N LEU A 39 10.72 -13.33 -5.10
CA LEU A 39 10.07 -12.30 -4.29
C LEU A 39 9.06 -11.50 -5.12
N HIS A 40 7.98 -11.01 -4.49
CA HIS A 40 7.04 -10.08 -5.12
C HIS A 40 6.68 -8.92 -4.19
N TYR A 41 6.20 -7.84 -4.77
CA TYR A 41 5.64 -6.73 -4.01
C TYR A 41 4.18 -7.02 -3.69
N GLU A 42 3.85 -6.91 -2.40
CA GLU A 42 2.49 -6.93 -1.91
C GLU A 42 2.10 -5.49 -1.55
N MET A 43 0.90 -5.09 -1.96
CA MET A 43 0.36 -3.75 -1.78
C MET A 43 -0.98 -3.84 -1.06
N THR A 44 -1.08 -3.24 0.12
CA THR A 44 -2.29 -3.27 0.95
C THR A 44 -2.69 -1.87 1.41
N LEU A 45 -3.94 -1.72 1.84
CA LEU A 45 -4.41 -0.54 2.56
C LEU A 45 -4.36 -0.84 4.05
N ASP A 46 -3.36 -0.27 4.72
CA ASP A 46 -3.03 -0.61 6.11
C ASP A 46 -2.56 0.64 6.85
N GLU A 47 -2.51 0.54 8.18
CA GLU A 47 -1.95 1.58 9.03
C GLU A 47 -0.41 1.56 8.98
N LYS A 48 0.21 2.70 9.27
CA LYS A 48 1.67 2.79 9.39
C LYS A 48 2.15 1.90 10.52
N LYS A 49 3.18 1.08 10.27
CA LYS A 49 3.84 0.24 11.28
C LYS A 49 5.22 0.78 11.62
N GLU A 50 5.76 0.32 12.75
CA GLU A 50 7.13 0.61 13.14
C GLU A 50 8.10 0.13 12.06
N GLY A 51 9.05 0.99 11.67
CA GLY A 51 10.01 0.70 10.61
C GLY A 51 9.55 1.00 9.18
N ASP A 52 8.28 1.35 8.97
CA ASP A 52 7.82 1.81 7.65
C ASP A 52 8.44 3.18 7.31
N ALA A 53 8.88 3.33 6.06
CA ALA A 53 9.27 4.62 5.48
C ALA A 53 8.04 5.30 4.86
N VAL A 54 7.87 6.60 5.13
CA VAL A 54 6.77 7.45 4.62
C VAL A 54 7.34 8.57 3.79
#